data_AF-A0A832WB11-F1
#
_entry.id   AF-A0A832WB11-F1
#
_cell.length_a   1.000
_cell.length_b   1.000
_cell.length_c   1.000
_cell.angle_alpha   90.00
_cell.angle_beta   90.00
_cell.angle_gamma   90.00
#
_symmetry.space_group_name_H-M   'P 1'
#
loop_
_entity.id
_entity.type
_entity.pdbx_description
1 polymer ?
#
loop_
_entity_poly.entity_id
_entity_poly.type
_entity_poly.pdbx_seq_one_letter_code
_entity_poly.pdbx_strand_id
1 'polypeptide(L)'
;PHNLDEIIQSVIKLGKILDKNQKSLEIVNSLKKRIQNIQNSKNKISLKVLAIEWIEPFFTAGHWIPQMIESAGGINLISKTGEHSRRMNMDEIIDSDPDVIIFMPCGFDTLRTVSEYDTILKNNS
;
A
#
# COMPACT_ATOMS: atom_id res chain seq x y z
N PRO A 1 -1.67 -6.43 -11.11
CA PRO A 1 -1.55 -4.99 -11.44
C PRO A 1 -0.42 -4.41 -10.59
N HIS A 2 0.38 -3.51 -11.13
CA HIS A 2 1.59 -2.99 -10.47
C HIS A 2 1.41 -1.57 -9.95
N ASN A 3 0.40 -0.84 -10.42
CA ASN A 3 0.10 0.53 -10.03
C ASN A 3 -1.42 0.76 -10.06
N LEU A 4 -1.89 1.90 -9.53
CA LEU A 4 -3.30 2.27 -9.47
C LEU A 4 -3.94 2.38 -10.86
N ASP A 5 -3.17 2.82 -11.87
CA ASP A 5 -3.66 2.91 -13.24
C ASP A 5 -3.95 1.52 -13.83
N GLU A 6 -3.08 0.54 -13.60
CA GLU A 6 -3.30 -0.85 -13.99
C GLU A 6 -4.51 -1.47 -13.27
N ILE A 7 -4.76 -1.11 -12.01
CA ILE A 7 -5.99 -1.52 -11.31
C ILE A 7 -7.22 -0.95 -12.04
N ILE A 8 -7.21 0.34 -12.36
CA ILE A 8 -8.29 1.00 -13.09
C ILE A 8 -8.50 0.34 -14.46
N GLN A 9 -7.42 0.07 -15.20
CA GLN A 9 -7.50 -0.61 -16.50
C GLN A 9 -8.02 -2.04 -16.38
N SER A 10 -7.71 -2.73 -15.28
CA SER A 10 -8.24 -4.07 -15.02
C SER A 10 -9.77 -4.06 -14.88
N VAL A 11 -10.35 -3.03 -14.25
CA VAL A 11 -11.81 -2.86 -14.18
C VAL A 11 -12.42 -2.67 -15.57
N ILE A 12 -11.80 -1.85 -16.42
CA ILE A 12 -12.26 -1.63 -17.80
C ILE A 12 -12.21 -2.94 -18.60
N LYS A 13 -11.08 -3.66 -18.51
CA LYS A 13 -10.86 -4.94 -19.19
C LYS A 13 -11.91 -5.97 -18.78
N LEU A 14 -12.17 -6.12 -17.48
CA LEU A 14 -13.22 -7.01 -16.98
C LEU A 14 -14.60 -6.60 -17.45
N GLY A 15 -14.90 -5.30 -17.46
CA GLY A 15 -16.15 -4.79 -18.01
C GLY A 15 -16.37 -5.19 -19.47
N LYS A 16 -15.32 -5.15 -20.29
CA LYS A 16 -15.39 -5.60 -21.69
C LYS A 16 -15.62 -7.11 -21.80
N ILE A 17 -14.90 -7.91 -21.00
CA ILE A 17 -15.01 -9.39 -21.00
C ILE A 17 -16.42 -9.85 -20.58
N LEU A 18 -17.02 -9.15 -19.61
CA LEU A 18 -18.32 -9.50 -19.03
C LEU A 18 -19.51 -8.82 -19.74
N ASP A 19 -19.26 -8.08 -20.82
CA ASP A 19 -20.25 -7.23 -21.50
C ASP A 19 -20.99 -6.25 -20.56
N LYS A 20 -20.23 -5.65 -19.65
CA LYS A 20 -20.68 -4.65 -18.65
C LYS A 20 -19.93 -3.32 -18.81
N ASN A 21 -19.80 -2.84 -20.04
CA ASN A 21 -19.04 -1.63 -20.38
C ASN A 21 -19.50 -0.37 -19.62
N GLN A 22 -20.81 -0.14 -19.53
CA GLN A 22 -21.35 1.01 -18.79
C GLN A 22 -21.02 0.91 -17.29
N LYS A 23 -21.15 -0.30 -16.73
CA LYS A 23 -20.92 -0.52 -15.29
C LYS A 23 -19.46 -0.36 -14.91
N SER A 24 -18.53 -0.84 -15.74
CA SER A 24 -17.11 -0.64 -15.49
C SER A 24 -16.72 0.83 -15.53
N LEU A 25 -17.30 1.63 -16.44
CA LEU A 25 -17.05 3.07 -16.51
C LEU A 25 -17.57 3.80 -15.25
N GLU A 26 -18.76 3.45 -14.76
CA GLU A 26 -19.28 3.97 -13.48
C GLU A 26 -18.32 3.70 -12.31
N ILE A 27 -17.82 2.46 -12.21
CA ILE A 27 -16.88 2.06 -11.15
C ILE A 27 -15.57 2.83 -11.28
N VAL A 28 -15.00 2.93 -12.49
CA VAL A 28 -13.77 3.67 -12.75
C VAL A 28 -13.91 5.14 -12.37
N ASN A 29 -15.01 5.78 -12.76
CA ASN A 29 -15.27 7.19 -12.41
C ASN A 29 -15.37 7.39 -10.90
N SER A 30 -16.05 6.47 -10.20
CA SER A 30 -16.13 6.49 -8.73
C SER A 30 -14.74 6.32 -8.08
N LEU A 31 -13.93 5.38 -8.56
CA LEU A 31 -12.56 5.14 -8.06
C LEU A 31 -11.67 6.37 -8.27
N LYS A 32 -11.64 6.91 -9.50
CA LYS A 32 -10.86 8.12 -9.83
C LYS A 32 -11.25 9.30 -8.96
N LYS A 33 -12.56 9.52 -8.78
CA LYS A 33 -13.06 10.60 -7.91
C LYS A 33 -12.59 10.44 -6.46
N ARG A 34 -12.62 9.22 -5.92
CA ARG A 34 -12.13 8.94 -4.56
C ARG A 34 -10.63 9.20 -4.42
N ILE A 35 -9.82 8.73 -5.37
CA ILE A 35 -8.37 8.96 -5.38
C ILE A 35 -8.08 10.46 -5.47
N GLN A 36 -8.74 11.17 -6.39
CA GLN A 36 -8.56 12.61 -6.56
C GLN A 36 -8.97 13.41 -5.31
N ASN A 37 -10.03 13.01 -4.62
CA ASN A 37 -10.43 13.64 -3.36
C ASN A 37 -9.34 13.50 -2.28
N ILE A 38 -8.69 12.33 -2.19
CA ILE A 38 -7.56 12.11 -1.26
C ILE A 38 -6.37 12.99 -1.67
N GLN A 39 -6.01 12.97 -2.95
CA GLN A 39 -4.91 13.78 -3.49
C GLN A 39 -5.12 15.28 -3.33
N ASN A 40 -6.37 15.75 -3.31
CA ASN A 40 -6.71 17.18 -3.16
C ASN A 40 -6.95 17.60 -1.70
N SER A 41 -6.81 16.69 -0.73
CA SER A 41 -6.94 17.02 0.69
C SER A 41 -5.93 18.11 1.08
N LYS A 42 -6.38 19.14 1.80
CA LYS A 42 -5.53 20.26 2.26
C LYS A 42 -4.67 19.91 3.48
N ASN A 43 -4.99 18.83 4.19
CA ASN A 43 -4.30 18.40 5.41
C ASN A 43 -3.20 17.38 5.08
N LYS A 44 -2.28 17.71 4.17
CA LYS A 44 -1.14 16.84 3.87
C LYS A 44 -0.03 17.10 4.85
N ILE A 45 0.21 16.14 5.74
CA ILE A 45 1.42 16.09 6.55
C ILE A 45 2.39 15.18 5.80
N SER A 46 3.59 15.69 5.51
CA SER A 46 4.62 14.93 4.81
C SER A 46 5.35 14.02 5.82
N LEU A 47 4.72 12.90 6.13
CA LEU A 47 5.31 11.85 6.98
C LEU A 47 6.11 10.87 6.12
N LYS A 48 7.30 10.49 6.58
CA LYS A 48 8.06 9.34 6.08
C LYS A 48 7.36 8.06 6.52
N VAL A 49 6.79 7.33 5.56
CA VAL A 49 5.98 6.13 5.79
C VAL A 49 6.74 4.91 5.33
N LEU A 50 6.94 3.94 6.23
CA LEU A 50 7.37 2.59 5.89
C LEU A 50 6.17 1.64 5.96
N ALA A 51 5.81 1.02 4.84
CA ALA A 51 4.77 0.00 4.79
C ALA A 51 5.36 -1.42 4.71
N ILE A 52 4.88 -2.29 5.60
CA ILE A 52 5.36 -3.66 5.77
C ILE A 52 4.17 -4.61 5.58
N GLU A 53 4.27 -5.52 4.61
CA GLU A 53 3.19 -6.48 4.29
C GLU A 53 3.39 -7.86 4.94
N TRP A 54 4.53 -8.09 5.58
CA TRP A 54 4.80 -9.32 6.32
C TRP A 54 5.88 -9.06 7.38
N ILE A 55 5.73 -9.60 8.59
CA ILE A 55 6.62 -9.32 9.73
C ILE A 55 7.79 -10.30 9.79
N GLU A 56 7.56 -11.60 9.62
CA GLU A 56 8.63 -12.61 9.72
C GLU A 56 8.71 -13.58 8.50
N PRO A 57 9.72 -13.43 7.64
CA PRO A 57 10.70 -12.32 7.64
C PRO A 57 10.06 -11.03 7.13
N PHE A 58 10.66 -9.87 7.40
CA PHE A 58 10.08 -8.61 6.94
C PHE A 58 9.98 -8.53 5.41
N PHE A 59 8.82 -8.12 4.90
CA PHE A 59 8.63 -7.78 3.49
C PHE A 59 8.13 -6.34 3.29
N THR A 60 8.73 -5.68 2.30
CA THR A 60 8.28 -4.37 1.80
C THR A 60 6.89 -4.48 1.19
N ALA A 61 6.07 -3.45 1.37
CA ALA A 61 4.86 -3.32 0.57
C ALA A 61 5.22 -2.75 -0.82
N GLY A 62 5.09 -3.57 -1.86
CA GLY A 62 5.38 -3.22 -3.25
C GLY A 62 4.16 -2.80 -4.07
N HIS A 63 4.27 -2.96 -5.39
CA HIS A 63 3.24 -2.70 -6.39
C HIS A 63 2.64 -1.28 -6.27
N TRP A 64 1.34 -1.18 -6.02
CA TRP A 64 0.63 0.10 -5.98
C TRP A 64 0.65 0.76 -4.60
N ILE A 65 1.22 0.12 -3.57
CA ILE A 65 1.25 0.66 -2.21
C ILE A 65 2.09 1.94 -2.12
N PRO A 66 3.30 2.02 -2.70
CA PRO A 66 4.08 3.27 -2.72
C PRO A 66 3.28 4.43 -3.31
N GLN A 67 2.62 4.20 -4.45
CA GLN A 67 1.77 5.19 -5.09
C GLN A 67 0.58 5.63 -4.21
N MET A 68 0.02 4.72 -3.42
CA MET A 68 -1.06 5.04 -2.47
C MET A 68 -0.57 5.96 -1.36
N ILE A 69 0.61 5.68 -0.79
CA ILE A 69 1.24 6.49 0.25
C ILE A 69 1.51 7.92 -0.26
N GLU A 70 2.13 8.02 -1.43
CA GLU A 70 2.43 9.31 -2.07
C GLU A 70 1.15 10.08 -2.43
N SER A 71 0.12 9.38 -2.92
CA SER A 71 -1.19 9.98 -3.22
C SER A 71 -1.89 10.54 -1.97
N ALA A 72 -1.66 9.94 -0.80
CA ALA A 72 -2.15 10.42 0.49
C ALA A 72 -1.33 11.60 1.05
N GLY A 73 -0.19 11.92 0.44
CA GLY A 73 0.71 13.01 0.87
C GLY A 73 1.88 12.57 1.73
N GLY A 74 2.06 11.27 1.96
CA GLY A 74 3.24 10.72 2.63
C GLY A 74 4.45 10.61 1.69
N ILE A 75 5.62 10.36 2.28
CA ILE A 75 6.85 10.01 1.58
C ILE A 75 7.04 8.50 1.74
N ASN A 76 6.95 7.74 0.66
CA ASN A 76 7.18 6.29 0.72
C ASN A 76 8.66 5.97 0.95
N LEU A 77 8.94 5.06 1.88
CA LEU A 77 10.29 4.58 2.16
C LEU A 77 10.52 3.17 1.57
N ILE A 78 11.80 2.88 1.28
CA ILE A 78 12.37 1.57 0.87
C ILE A 78 11.89 1.02 -0.49
N SER A 79 10.59 0.96 -0.76
CA SER A 79 10.02 0.40 -1.99
C SER A 79 9.73 1.47 -3.06
N LYS A 80 9.39 1.04 -4.28
CA LYS A 80 8.95 1.94 -5.36
C LYS A 80 7.70 1.43 -6.06
N THR A 81 6.93 2.37 -6.62
CA THR A 81 5.73 2.05 -7.40
C THR A 81 6.06 1.07 -8.51
N GLY A 82 5.34 -0.05 -8.52
CA GLY A 82 5.47 -1.11 -9.52
C GLY A 82 6.49 -2.19 -9.21
N GLU A 83 7.38 -1.99 -8.24
CA GLU A 83 8.33 -3.04 -7.82
C GLU A 83 7.63 -4.14 -7.03
N HIS A 84 8.07 -5.38 -7.16
CA HIS A 84 7.58 -6.46 -6.32
C HIS A 84 8.02 -6.27 -4.87
N SER A 85 7.19 -6.79 -3.97
CA SER A 85 7.56 -6.93 -2.57
C SER A 85 8.81 -7.81 -2.44
N ARG A 86 9.76 -7.31 -1.67
CA ARG A 86 11.02 -8.00 -1.35
C ARG A 86 11.24 -8.09 0.15
N ARG A 87 12.05 -9.08 0.54
CA ARG A 87 12.56 -9.18 1.91
C ARG A 87 13.38 -7.94 2.26
N MET A 88 13.26 -7.49 3.50
CA MET A 88 14.13 -6.48 4.13
C MET A 88 14.69 -7.04 5.44
N ASN A 89 15.79 -6.48 5.92
CA ASN A 89 16.32 -6.77 7.25
C ASN A 89 16.00 -5.62 8.22
N MET A 90 16.29 -5.83 9.51
CA MET A 90 16.04 -4.83 10.55
C MET A 90 16.89 -3.56 10.36
N ASP A 91 18.13 -3.70 9.92
CA ASP A 91 19.03 -2.56 9.69
C ASP A 91 18.47 -1.62 8.61
N GLU A 92 17.91 -2.16 7.51
CA GLU A 92 17.22 -1.37 6.49
C GLU A 92 16.01 -0.61 7.05
N ILE A 93 15.28 -1.19 8.01
CA ILE A 93 14.15 -0.53 8.68
C ILE A 93 14.65 0.63 9.54
N ILE A 94 15.67 0.38 10.37
CA ILE A 94 16.28 1.38 11.25
C ILE A 94 16.87 2.54 10.44
N ASP A 95 17.68 2.23 9.43
CA ASP A 95 18.34 3.22 8.56
C ASP A 95 17.34 4.06 7.75
N SER A 96 16.14 3.54 7.49
CA SER A 96 15.09 4.28 6.79
C SER A 96 14.46 5.40 7.62
N ASP A 97 14.63 5.37 8.95
CA ASP A 97 14.16 6.37 9.92
C ASP A 97 12.70 6.81 9.66
N PRO A 98 11.70 5.91 9.75
CA PRO A 98 10.31 6.25 9.46
C PRO A 98 9.67 7.11 10.56
N ASP A 99 8.84 8.08 10.15
CA ASP A 99 7.96 8.79 11.10
C ASP A 99 6.80 7.88 11.53
N VAL A 100 6.37 6.98 10.64
CA VAL A 100 5.31 6.01 10.88
C VAL A 100 5.57 4.70 10.15
N ILE A 101 5.34 3.58 10.83
CA ILE A 101 5.33 2.24 10.26
C ILE A 101 3.89 1.75 10.15
N ILE A 102 3.50 1.28 8.97
CA ILE A 102 2.18 0.68 8.72
C ILE A 102 2.37 -0.81 8.48
N PHE A 103 1.87 -1.63 9.38
CA PHE A 103 1.74 -3.07 9.17
C PHE A 103 0.43 -3.36 8.43
N MET A 104 0.53 -3.98 7.26
CA MET A 104 -0.61 -4.27 6.38
C MET A 104 -0.56 -5.66 5.75
N PRO A 105 -0.54 -6.74 6.56
CA PRO A 105 -0.45 -8.09 6.03
C PRO A 105 -1.66 -8.45 5.18
N CYS A 106 -1.40 -8.88 3.94
CA CYS A 106 -2.43 -9.15 2.94
C CYS A 106 -3.11 -10.52 3.11
N GLY A 107 -2.55 -11.41 3.93
CA GLY A 107 -3.03 -12.78 4.16
C GLY A 107 -3.53 -13.07 5.58
N PHE A 108 -3.44 -12.10 6.50
CA PHE A 108 -3.73 -12.30 7.92
C PHE A 108 -4.69 -11.25 8.48
N ASP A 109 -5.44 -11.64 9.50
CA ASP A 109 -6.30 -10.71 10.21
C ASP A 109 -5.49 -9.82 11.19
N THR A 110 -6.17 -8.83 11.75
CA THR A 110 -5.57 -7.88 12.69
C THR A 110 -5.13 -8.56 13.98
N LEU A 111 -5.81 -9.62 14.44
CA LEU A 111 -5.46 -10.33 15.69
C LEU A 111 -4.12 -11.04 15.55
N ARG A 112 -3.92 -11.74 14.43
CA ARG A 112 -2.64 -12.38 14.13
C ARG A 112 -1.53 -11.36 13.99
N THR A 113 -1.79 -10.23 13.32
CA THR A 113 -0.80 -9.14 13.19
C THR A 113 -0.33 -8.64 14.56
N VAL A 114 -1.25 -8.42 15.50
CA VAL A 114 -0.93 -8.01 16.89
C VAL A 114 -0.13 -9.09 17.62
N SER A 115 -0.53 -10.36 17.47
CA SER A 115 0.19 -11.49 18.09
C SER A 115 1.62 -11.63 17.56
N GLU A 116 1.85 -11.47 16.26
CA GLU A 116 3.18 -11.51 15.65
C GLU A 116 4.03 -10.32 16.14
N TYR A 117 3.45 -9.12 16.20
CA TYR A 117 4.12 -7.96 16.82
C TYR A 117 4.54 -8.24 18.28
N ASP A 118 3.61 -8.71 19.12
CA ASP A 118 3.88 -8.98 20.53
C ASP A 118 4.96 -10.06 20.72
N THR A 119 5.00 -11.07 19.86
CA THR A 119 5.91 -12.21 19.99
C THR A 119 7.28 -11.95 19.39
N ILE A 120 7.34 -11.23 18.28
CA ILE A 120 8.54 -11.10 17.44
C ILE A 120 9.23 -9.75 17.68
N LEU A 121 8.46 -8.67 17.84
CA LEU A 121 9.00 -7.30 17.83
C LEU A 121 9.09 -6.69 19.23
N LYS A 122 8.07 -6.87 20.06
CA LYS A 122 7.92 -6.17 21.35
C LYS A 122 9.06 -6.40 22.35
N ASN A 123 9.72 -7.56 22.29
CA ASN A 123 10.83 -7.89 23.20
C ASN A 123 12.21 -7.59 22.60
N ASN A 124 12.26 -7.13 21.34
CA ASN A 124 13.49 -6.80 20.60
C ASN A 124 13.65 -5.27 20.43
N SER A 125 13.09 -4.49 21.36
CA SER A 125 13.12 -3.02 21.39
C SER A 125 14.37 -2.48 22.09
#